data_AF-A0A4Q6B3Y5-F1
#
_entry.id   AF-A0A4Q6B3Y5-F1
#
_cell.length_a   1.000
_cell.length_b   1.000
_cell.length_c   1.000
_cell.angle_alpha   90.00
_cell.angle_beta   90.00
_cell.angle_gamma   90.00
#
_symmetry.space_group_name_H-M   'P 1'
#
loop_
_entity.id
_entity.type
_entity.pdbx_description
1 polymer ?
#
loop_
_entity_poly.entity_id
_entity_poly.type
_entity_poly.pdbx_seq_one_letter_code
_entity_poly.pdbx_strand_id
1 'polypeptide(L)'
;MNFPVLRGFGLTRYCEEDGEAWLADHDEASSERQLGRIVSVHYGGLFVRTESGVLLTTPSAKVRRVRRSEGASKPAVGDWVVVRPGANDGAAFLLEILPRRSSLVRRAAGGDDMPQIVAANVDLVMICMALGVNFNLRRMERYLALARHGGSSACVVLTKADGQPDVVEKTREALALSDETPVCA
;
A
#
# COMPACT_ATOMS: atom_id res chain seq x y z
N MET A 1 6.73 18.79 -11.81
CA MET A 1 6.00 17.52 -11.57
C MET A 1 4.80 17.46 -12.48
N ASN A 2 4.54 16.27 -13.04
CA ASN A 2 3.43 15.93 -13.91
C ASN A 2 2.41 15.08 -13.13
N PHE A 3 1.61 15.75 -12.31
CA PHE A 3 0.58 15.11 -11.48
C PHE A 3 -0.40 14.21 -12.23
N PRO A 4 -0.85 14.52 -13.47
CA PRO A 4 -1.67 13.59 -14.26
C PRO A 4 -1.07 12.19 -14.39
N VAL A 5 0.23 12.06 -14.62
CA VAL A 5 0.91 10.76 -14.73
C VAL A 5 0.91 10.03 -13.39
N LEU A 6 1.16 10.75 -12.30
CA LEU A 6 1.21 10.18 -10.95
C LEU A 6 -0.18 9.72 -10.47
N ARG A 7 -1.24 10.47 -10.80
CA ARG A 7 -2.64 10.07 -10.56
C ARG A 7 -2.98 8.76 -11.25
N GLY A 8 -2.41 8.51 -12.42
CA GLY A 8 -2.57 7.25 -13.16
C GLY A 8 -2.12 6.00 -12.41
N PHE A 9 -1.30 6.14 -11.36
CA PHE A 9 -0.92 5.03 -10.48
C PHE A 9 -1.24 5.30 -9.01
N GLY A 10 -2.29 6.08 -8.76
CA GLY A 10 -2.93 6.22 -7.45
C GLY A 10 -2.40 7.36 -6.60
N LEU A 11 -1.86 8.42 -7.20
CA LEU A 11 -1.64 9.67 -6.47
C LEU A 11 -2.99 10.32 -6.21
N THR A 12 -3.29 10.56 -4.94
CA THR A 12 -4.48 11.29 -4.52
C THR A 12 -4.09 12.72 -4.16
N ARG A 13 -5.03 13.69 -4.21
CA ARG A 13 -4.81 15.11 -3.82
C ARG A 13 -4.06 15.27 -2.50
N TYR A 14 -4.42 14.39 -1.61
CA TYR A 14 -3.86 14.11 -0.32
C TYR A 14 -2.36 13.76 -0.27
N CYS A 15 -1.88 12.95 -1.21
CA CYS A 15 -0.46 12.65 -1.35
C CYS A 15 0.28 13.76 -2.14
N GLU A 16 -0.46 14.53 -2.96
CA GLU A 16 0.06 15.73 -3.61
C GLU A 16 0.42 16.78 -2.56
N GLU A 17 -0.49 17.09 -1.63
CA GLU A 17 -0.28 18.08 -0.56
C GLU A 17 0.94 17.74 0.33
N ASP A 18 1.04 16.49 0.80
CA ASP A 18 2.18 16.05 1.62
C ASP A 18 3.52 16.10 0.84
N GLY A 19 3.48 15.75 -0.46
CA GLY A 19 4.66 15.79 -1.32
C GLY A 19 5.09 17.21 -1.68
N GLU A 20 4.14 18.10 -1.96
CA GLU A 20 4.38 19.52 -2.22
C GLU A 20 4.92 20.22 -0.99
N ALA A 21 4.33 19.98 0.19
CA ALA A 21 4.81 20.54 1.45
C ALA A 21 6.26 20.10 1.73
N TRP A 22 6.56 18.81 1.60
CA TRP A 22 7.93 18.32 1.79
C TRP A 22 8.91 18.96 0.81
N LEU A 23 8.53 19.11 -0.47
CA LEU A 23 9.39 19.70 -1.48
C LEU A 23 9.63 21.20 -1.24
N ALA A 24 8.61 21.95 -0.82
CA ALA A 24 8.70 23.36 -0.49
C ALA A 24 9.59 23.63 0.73
N ASP A 25 9.50 22.78 1.77
CA ASP A 25 10.32 22.92 2.99
C ASP A 25 11.81 22.61 2.77
N HIS A 26 12.18 22.04 1.62
CA HIS A 26 13.55 21.57 1.34
C HIS A 26 14.18 22.25 0.10
N ASP A 27 13.84 23.52 -0.14
CA ASP A 27 14.05 24.31 -1.36
C ASP A 27 15.52 24.41 -1.86
N GLU A 28 16.54 24.25 -1.00
CA GLU A 28 17.92 24.62 -1.37
C GLU A 28 18.83 23.55 -2.03
N ALA A 29 18.33 22.38 -2.45
CA ALA A 29 19.20 21.48 -3.26
C ALA A 29 18.46 20.46 -4.13
N SER A 30 18.64 20.59 -5.46
CA SER A 30 18.49 19.58 -6.51
C SER A 30 17.17 19.61 -7.28
N SER A 31 17.26 20.21 -8.47
CA SER A 31 16.35 20.12 -9.63
C SER A 31 16.11 18.69 -10.16
N GLU A 32 16.47 17.66 -9.40
CA GLU A 32 16.40 16.24 -9.80
C GLU A 32 15.51 15.42 -8.85
N ARG A 33 14.88 16.02 -7.83
CA ARG A 33 13.98 15.27 -6.95
C ARG A 33 12.68 14.93 -7.64
N GLN A 34 12.21 13.71 -7.44
CA GLN A 34 10.95 13.22 -8.00
C GLN A 34 10.11 12.56 -6.93
N LEU A 35 8.79 12.78 -7.02
CA LEU A 35 7.81 11.99 -6.30
C LEU A 35 7.64 10.64 -7.02
N GLY A 36 7.52 9.58 -6.25
CA GLY A 36 7.25 8.25 -6.79
C GLY A 36 6.53 7.36 -5.81
N ARG A 37 5.99 6.25 -6.33
CA ARG A 37 5.30 5.22 -5.55
C ARG A 37 6.12 3.94 -5.57
N ILE A 38 6.33 3.32 -4.41
CA ILE A 38 6.95 2.00 -4.33
C ILE A 38 6.00 0.99 -4.97
N VAL A 39 6.42 0.36 -6.07
CA VAL A 39 5.64 -0.67 -6.77
C VAL A 39 6.13 -2.08 -6.46
N SER A 40 7.36 -2.23 -5.99
CA SER A 40 7.88 -3.52 -5.52
C SER A 40 8.98 -3.35 -4.47
N VAL A 41 9.02 -4.31 -3.54
CA VAL A 41 10.01 -4.39 -2.45
C VAL A 41 10.69 -5.75 -2.51
N HIS A 42 12.01 -5.77 -2.67
CA HIS A 42 12.83 -6.98 -2.61
C HIS A 42 13.96 -6.81 -1.58
N TYR A 43 14.63 -7.91 -1.23
CA TYR A 43 15.71 -7.91 -0.24
C TYR A 43 16.86 -6.93 -0.60
N GLY A 44 17.12 -6.71 -1.89
CA GLY A 44 18.21 -5.87 -2.38
C GLY A 44 17.85 -4.44 -2.80
N GLY A 45 16.55 -4.06 -2.82
CA GLY A 45 16.16 -2.76 -3.34
C GLY A 45 14.65 -2.56 -3.46
N LEU A 46 14.25 -1.32 -3.76
CA LEU A 46 12.86 -0.91 -3.95
C LEU A 46 12.71 -0.39 -5.38
N PHE A 47 11.66 -0.84 -6.07
CA PHE A 47 11.29 -0.29 -7.37
C PHE A 47 10.29 0.83 -7.16
N VAL A 48 10.63 2.03 -7.63
CA VAL A 48 9.84 3.24 -7.47
C VAL A 48 9.37 3.71 -8.83
N ARG A 49 8.04 3.76 -9.03
CA ARG A 49 7.45 4.36 -10.22
C ARG A 49 7.36 5.86 -10.03
N THR A 50 8.02 6.63 -10.89
CA THR A 50 7.95 8.09 -10.97
C THR A 50 7.27 8.51 -12.28
N GLU A 51 7.15 9.82 -12.49
CA GLU A 51 6.68 10.36 -13.78
C GLU A 51 7.60 10.02 -14.95
N SER A 52 8.90 9.85 -14.70
CA SER A 52 9.90 9.60 -15.75
C SER A 52 10.17 8.12 -16.03
N GLY A 53 9.65 7.20 -15.22
CA GLY A 53 9.98 5.79 -15.37
C GLY A 53 9.88 4.98 -14.08
N VAL A 54 10.40 3.76 -14.11
CA VAL A 54 10.63 2.98 -12.89
C VAL A 54 12.11 3.07 -12.55
N LEU A 55 12.41 3.48 -11.32
CA LEU A 55 13.77 3.59 -10.79
C LEU A 55 14.04 2.46 -9.79
N LEU A 56 15.20 1.81 -9.91
CA LEU A 56 15.71 0.97 -8.84
C LEU A 56 16.37 1.87 -7.79
N THR A 57 15.88 1.77 -6.56
CA THR A 57 16.47 2.46 -5.42
C THR A 57 17.18 1.47 -4.52
N THR A 58 18.33 1.89 -4.00
CA THR A 58 18.93 1.23 -2.83
C THR A 58 18.57 2.06 -1.60
N PRO A 59 18.27 1.45 -0.44
CA PRO A 59 18.02 2.21 0.78
C PRO A 59 19.28 3.01 1.12
N SER A 60 19.21 4.34 0.98
CA SER A 60 20.33 5.23 1.29
C SER A 60 20.74 5.07 2.75
N ALA A 61 21.99 5.38 3.10
CA ALA A 61 22.45 5.37 4.47
C ALA A 61 21.63 6.31 5.39
N LYS A 62 20.99 7.35 4.81
CA LYS A 62 20.11 8.30 5.51
C LYS A 62 18.74 7.68 5.83
N VAL A 63 18.14 6.92 4.90
CA VAL A 63 16.94 6.10 5.19
C VAL A 63 17.25 5.03 6.24
N ARG A 64 18.46 4.44 6.22
CA ARG A 64 18.92 3.54 7.29
C ARG A 64 19.05 4.22 8.67
N ARG A 65 19.16 5.55 8.71
CA ARG A 65 19.31 6.35 9.95
C ARG A 65 17.95 6.86 10.48
N VAL A 66 17.02 7.25 9.60
CA VAL A 66 15.59 7.51 9.94
C VAL A 66 14.96 6.24 10.54
N ARG A 67 15.30 5.06 9.99
CA ARG A 67 14.96 3.73 10.55
C ARG A 67 15.30 3.51 12.02
N ARG A 68 16.21 4.29 12.61
CA ARG A 68 16.76 4.04 13.96
C ARG A 68 16.35 5.06 15.01
N SER A 69 15.84 6.23 14.60
CA SER A 69 15.65 7.38 15.51
C SER A 69 14.19 7.80 15.71
N GLU A 70 13.27 7.49 14.79
CA GLU A 70 11.90 8.05 14.81
C GLU A 70 10.76 7.01 14.79
N GLY A 71 11.06 5.72 14.97
CA GLY A 71 10.01 4.69 14.94
C GLY A 71 9.36 4.48 13.56
N ALA A 72 9.89 5.10 12.51
CA ALA A 72 9.43 4.96 11.14
C ALA A 72 9.51 3.49 10.69
N SER A 73 8.36 2.92 10.34
CA SER A 73 8.25 1.54 9.87
C SER A 73 8.97 1.32 8.53
N LYS A 74 9.34 0.06 8.23
CA LYS A 74 10.00 -0.31 6.97
C LYS A 74 9.16 0.14 5.75
N PRO A 75 9.80 0.52 4.62
CA PRO A 75 9.09 0.83 3.39
C PRO A 75 8.27 -0.37 2.93
N ALA A 76 7.08 -0.11 2.42
CA ALA A 76 6.15 -1.11 1.91
C ALA A 76 5.70 -0.73 0.49
N VAL A 77 5.17 -1.72 -0.23
CA VAL A 77 4.51 -1.46 -1.52
C VAL A 77 3.35 -0.48 -1.30
N GLY A 78 3.26 0.50 -2.18
CA GLY A 78 2.24 1.55 -2.14
C GLY A 78 2.64 2.81 -1.38
N ASP A 79 3.78 2.82 -0.68
CA ASP A 79 4.34 4.04 -0.09
C ASP A 79 4.64 5.09 -1.16
N TRP A 80 4.28 6.33 -0.86
CA TRP A 80 4.72 7.50 -1.60
C TRP A 80 6.06 7.96 -1.03
N VAL A 81 6.99 8.27 -1.92
CA VAL A 81 8.38 8.53 -1.58
C VAL A 81 8.95 9.65 -2.42
N VAL A 82 9.88 10.39 -1.83
CA VAL A 82 10.72 11.32 -2.58
C VAL A 82 12.03 10.62 -2.90
N VAL A 83 12.39 10.62 -4.18
CA VAL A 83 13.63 10.02 -4.69
C VAL A 83 14.45 11.06 -5.44
N ARG A 84 15.75 10.83 -5.51
CA ARG A 84 16.66 11.53 -6.42
C ARG A 84 17.31 10.50 -7.35
N PRO A 85 17.17 10.60 -8.67
CA PRO A 85 17.86 9.74 -9.63
C PRO A 85 19.38 9.71 -9.36
N GLY A 86 20.00 8.55 -9.62
CA GLY A 86 21.46 8.44 -9.59
C GLY A 86 22.06 9.08 -10.84
N ALA A 87 23.33 9.51 -10.76
CA ALA A 87 24.08 9.92 -11.94
C ALA A 87 24.41 8.69 -12.81
N ASN A 88 24.47 8.87 -14.13
CA ASN A 88 24.89 7.85 -15.12
C ASN A 88 24.20 6.48 -14.94
N ASP A 89 22.86 6.47 -14.91
CA ASP A 89 22.03 5.26 -14.72
C ASP A 89 22.26 4.52 -13.39
N GLY A 90 22.92 5.16 -12.43
CA GLY A 90 23.09 4.65 -11.07
C GLY A 90 21.76 4.52 -10.33
N ALA A 91 21.75 3.67 -9.30
CA ALA A 91 20.58 3.49 -8.44
C ALA A 91 20.13 4.82 -7.84
N ALA A 92 18.83 5.06 -7.85
CA ALA A 92 18.24 6.26 -7.27
C ALA A 92 18.31 6.21 -5.73
N PHE A 93 18.38 7.39 -5.12
CA PHE A 93 18.43 7.57 -3.69
C PHE A 93 17.02 7.82 -3.14
N LEU A 94 16.55 6.93 -2.27
CA LEU A 94 15.38 7.20 -1.45
C LEU A 94 15.73 8.28 -0.41
N LEU A 95 15.00 9.40 -0.46
CA LEU A 95 15.18 10.55 0.42
C LEU A 95 14.19 10.53 1.58
N GLU A 96 12.90 10.30 1.29
CA GLU A 96 11.81 10.37 2.26
C GLU A 96 10.71 9.36 1.95
N ILE A 97 10.00 8.88 2.98
CA ILE A 97 8.71 8.19 2.85
C ILE A 97 7.63 9.12 3.39
N LEU A 98 6.68 9.51 2.54
CA LEU A 98 5.60 10.41 2.94
C LEU A 98 4.63 9.74 3.92
N PRO A 99 3.89 10.52 4.74
CA PRO A 99 2.91 9.98 5.68
C PRO A 99 1.91 9.02 5.02
N ARG A 100 1.61 7.91 5.72
CA ARG A 100 0.67 6.91 5.23
C ARG A 100 -0.75 7.26 5.63
N ARG A 101 -1.67 7.06 4.70
CA ARG A 101 -3.11 7.26 4.94
C ARG A 101 -3.83 5.97 5.31
N SER A 102 -3.34 4.87 4.76
CA SER A 102 -3.79 3.54 5.13
C SER A 102 -2.61 2.58 5.16
N SER A 103 -2.74 1.53 5.96
CA SER A 103 -1.74 0.48 6.04
C SER A 103 -2.37 -0.87 6.35
N LEU A 104 -1.96 -1.89 5.59
CA LEU A 104 -2.29 -3.27 5.88
C LEU A 104 -1.14 -3.88 6.66
N VAL A 105 -1.43 -4.33 7.87
CA VAL A 105 -0.42 -4.82 8.82
C VAL A 105 -0.60 -6.30 9.05
N ARG A 106 0.47 -7.05 8.86
CA ARG A 106 0.55 -8.46 9.26
C ARG A 106 1.33 -8.55 10.57
N ARG A 107 0.69 -9.11 11.60
CA ARG A 107 1.38 -9.55 12.82
C ARG A 107 1.88 -10.97 12.59
N ALA A 108 3.17 -11.22 12.80
CA ALA A 108 3.71 -12.58 12.77
C ALA A 108 3.17 -13.36 13.99
N ALA A 109 2.93 -14.66 13.81
CA ALA A 109 2.56 -15.53 14.91
C ALA A 109 3.84 -16.06 15.58
N GLY A 110 4.07 -15.69 16.84
CA GLY A 110 5.16 -16.19 17.68
C GLY A 110 6.41 -15.30 17.70
N GLY A 111 6.64 -14.62 18.84
CA GLY A 111 7.92 -14.07 19.30
C GLY A 111 8.42 -12.79 18.62
N ASP A 112 8.51 -11.69 19.38
CA ASP A 112 9.28 -10.43 19.19
C ASP A 112 9.30 -9.71 17.83
N ASP A 113 8.64 -10.22 16.79
CA ASP A 113 8.63 -9.57 15.48
C ASP A 113 7.60 -8.45 15.43
N MET A 114 8.13 -7.22 15.37
CA MET A 114 7.38 -5.99 15.19
C MET A 114 6.40 -6.10 14.02
N PRO A 115 5.19 -5.51 14.13
CA PRO A 115 4.19 -5.53 13.06
C PRO A 115 4.78 -5.13 11.71
N GLN A 116 4.60 -5.96 10.70
CA GLN A 116 5.09 -5.69 9.35
C GLN A 116 3.97 -5.10 8.50
N ILE A 117 4.21 -3.93 7.91
CA ILE A 117 3.31 -3.35 6.92
C ILE A 117 3.57 -4.05 5.58
N VAL A 118 2.51 -4.67 5.04
CA VAL A 118 2.56 -5.42 3.78
C VAL A 118 2.17 -4.57 2.58
N ALA A 119 1.31 -3.56 2.79
CA ALA A 119 0.93 -2.57 1.80
C ALA A 119 0.53 -1.25 2.48
N ALA A 120 0.77 -0.13 1.81
CA ALA A 120 0.43 1.20 2.27
C ALA A 120 -0.36 1.98 1.22
N ASN A 121 -1.14 2.97 1.66
CA ASN A 121 -1.97 3.83 0.79
C ASN A 121 -2.86 3.01 -0.16
N VAL A 122 -3.52 2.00 0.40
CA VAL A 122 -4.55 1.19 -0.25
C VAL A 122 -5.91 1.80 0.07
N ASP A 123 -6.65 2.22 -0.95
CA ASP A 123 -7.98 2.81 -0.77
C ASP A 123 -9.06 1.72 -0.59
N LEU A 124 -8.99 0.67 -1.41
CA LEU A 124 -9.97 -0.42 -1.45
C LEU A 124 -9.29 -1.79 -1.30
N VAL A 125 -9.77 -2.59 -0.35
CA VAL A 125 -9.41 -4.00 -0.17
C VAL A 125 -10.54 -4.88 -0.70
N MET A 126 -10.24 -5.66 -1.74
CA MET A 126 -11.15 -6.69 -2.23
C MET A 126 -10.89 -8.01 -1.50
N ILE A 127 -11.84 -8.44 -0.68
CA ILE A 127 -11.79 -9.71 0.05
C ILE A 127 -12.39 -10.79 -0.85
N CYS A 128 -11.53 -11.46 -1.60
CA CYS A 128 -11.95 -12.55 -2.48
C CYS A 128 -12.10 -13.86 -1.70
N MET A 129 -13.30 -14.45 -1.73
CA MET A 129 -13.60 -15.71 -1.05
C MET A 129 -14.32 -16.66 -2.02
N ALA A 130 -13.85 -17.90 -2.15
CA ALA A 130 -14.52 -18.89 -3.00
C ALA A 130 -15.74 -19.47 -2.29
N LEU A 131 -16.88 -19.56 -2.99
CA LEU A 131 -18.16 -20.06 -2.45
C LEU A 131 -18.16 -21.56 -2.11
N GLY A 132 -17.20 -22.34 -2.61
CA GLY A 132 -17.09 -23.77 -2.30
C GLY A 132 -16.48 -24.06 -0.92
N VAL A 133 -15.50 -24.96 -0.88
CA VAL A 133 -14.88 -25.49 0.36
C VAL A 133 -14.21 -24.42 1.24
N ASN A 134 -13.97 -23.22 0.70
CA ASN A 134 -13.28 -22.13 1.39
C ASN A 134 -14.19 -20.98 1.86
N PHE A 135 -15.52 -21.16 1.80
CA PHE A 135 -16.46 -20.19 2.34
C PHE A 135 -16.36 -20.15 3.87
N ASN A 136 -15.89 -19.02 4.42
CA ASN A 136 -15.57 -18.88 5.83
C ASN A 136 -15.86 -17.47 6.34
N LEU A 137 -17.03 -17.31 6.95
CA LEU A 137 -17.53 -16.04 7.49
C LEU A 137 -16.62 -15.46 8.57
N ARG A 138 -16.08 -16.27 9.47
CA ARG A 138 -15.14 -15.80 10.52
C ARG A 138 -13.86 -15.22 9.91
N ARG A 139 -13.38 -15.78 8.80
CA ARG A 139 -12.22 -15.26 8.07
C ARG A 139 -12.58 -13.94 7.38
N MET A 140 -13.75 -13.85 6.77
CA MET A 140 -14.25 -12.63 6.15
C MET A 140 -14.35 -11.49 7.15
N GLU A 141 -14.99 -11.71 8.30
CA GLU A 141 -15.12 -10.74 9.40
C GLU A 141 -13.75 -10.22 9.86
N ARG A 142 -12.80 -11.13 10.08
CA ARG A 142 -11.43 -10.75 10.45
C ARG A 142 -10.74 -9.88 9.40
N TYR A 143 -10.95 -10.15 8.12
CA TYR A 143 -10.35 -9.35 7.05
C TYR A 143 -11.03 -7.98 6.91
N LEU A 144 -12.34 -7.90 7.09
CA LEU A 144 -13.06 -6.63 7.18
C LEU A 144 -12.54 -5.78 8.34
N ALA A 145 -12.33 -6.38 9.52
CA ALA A 145 -11.75 -5.69 10.66
C ALA A 145 -10.33 -5.19 10.39
N LEU A 146 -9.49 -5.98 9.70
CA LEU A 146 -8.13 -5.55 9.31
C LEU A 146 -8.15 -4.38 8.32
N ALA A 147 -9.04 -4.40 7.32
CA ALA A 147 -9.17 -3.30 6.36
C ALA A 147 -9.63 -2.01 7.06
N ARG A 148 -10.67 -2.11 7.92
CA ARG A 148 -11.19 -0.99 8.72
C ARG A 148 -10.11 -0.40 9.63
N HIS A 149 -9.41 -1.23 10.40
CA HIS A 149 -8.30 -0.78 11.27
C HIS A 149 -7.14 -0.18 10.46
N GLY A 150 -6.93 -0.67 9.24
CA GLY A 150 -5.91 -0.16 8.32
C GLY A 150 -6.26 1.15 7.65
N GLY A 151 -7.49 1.68 7.80
CA GLY A 151 -7.95 2.89 7.14
C GLY A 151 -8.35 2.69 5.67
N SER A 152 -8.59 1.45 5.24
CA SER A 152 -9.01 1.12 3.88
C SER A 152 -10.50 0.77 3.85
N SER A 153 -11.20 1.20 2.80
CA SER A 153 -12.52 0.63 2.46
C SER A 153 -12.38 -0.82 2.04
N ALA A 154 -13.44 -1.60 2.16
CA ALA A 154 -13.45 -3.00 1.73
C ALA A 154 -14.68 -3.33 0.89
N CYS A 155 -14.56 -4.38 0.08
CA CYS A 155 -15.70 -5.10 -0.49
C CYS A 155 -15.41 -6.60 -0.49
N VAL A 156 -16.47 -7.41 -0.42
CA VAL A 156 -16.37 -8.86 -0.47
C VAL A 156 -16.70 -9.33 -1.88
N VAL A 157 -15.84 -10.17 -2.45
CA VAL A 157 -16.06 -10.77 -3.77
C VAL A 157 -16.16 -12.28 -3.58
N LEU A 158 -17.38 -12.80 -3.71
CA LEU A 158 -17.68 -14.22 -3.71
C LEU A 158 -17.36 -14.77 -5.10
N THR A 159 -16.40 -15.68 -5.17
CA THR A 159 -15.85 -16.21 -6.42
C THR A 159 -16.23 -17.67 -6.61
N LYS A 160 -16.13 -18.17 -7.86
CA LYS A 160 -16.43 -19.56 -8.24
C LYS A 160 -17.89 -19.97 -7.98
N ALA A 161 -18.83 -19.06 -8.25
CA ALA A 161 -20.26 -19.29 -8.08
C ALA A 161 -20.83 -20.33 -9.08
N ASP A 162 -20.18 -20.49 -10.23
CA ASP A 162 -20.59 -21.34 -11.36
C ASP A 162 -20.78 -22.82 -10.99
N GLY A 163 -20.06 -23.32 -9.99
CA GLY A 163 -20.14 -24.71 -9.54
C GLY A 163 -20.87 -24.91 -8.22
N GLN A 164 -21.60 -23.92 -7.71
CA GLN A 164 -22.19 -23.98 -6.36
C GLN A 164 -23.72 -23.99 -6.41
N PRO A 165 -24.38 -24.96 -5.75
CA PRO A 165 -25.85 -25.01 -5.72
C PRO A 165 -26.46 -23.99 -4.74
N ASP A 166 -25.67 -23.45 -3.81
CA ASP A 166 -26.08 -22.66 -2.65
C ASP A 166 -25.61 -21.20 -2.68
N VAL A 167 -25.35 -20.65 -3.88
CA VAL A 167 -24.83 -19.27 -4.08
C VAL A 167 -25.71 -18.24 -3.37
N VAL A 168 -27.03 -18.33 -3.53
CA VAL A 168 -27.98 -17.35 -2.96
C VAL A 168 -27.94 -17.38 -1.43
N GLU A 169 -27.88 -18.57 -0.84
CA GLU A 169 -27.84 -18.74 0.62
C GLU A 169 -26.54 -18.18 1.20
N LYS A 170 -25.40 -18.61 0.67
CA LYS A 170 -24.08 -18.12 1.10
C LYS A 170 -23.89 -16.62 0.89
N THR A 171 -24.46 -16.06 -0.18
CA THR A 171 -24.42 -14.61 -0.42
C THR A 171 -25.22 -13.85 0.65
N ARG A 172 -26.39 -14.37 1.06
CA ARG A 172 -27.16 -13.79 2.18
C ARG A 172 -26.41 -13.87 3.49
N GLU A 173 -25.76 -14.99 3.78
CA GLU A 173 -24.92 -15.12 4.98
C GLU A 173 -23.77 -14.12 4.99
N ALA A 174 -23.12 -13.90 3.84
CA ALA A 174 -22.06 -12.91 3.72
C ALA A 174 -22.58 -11.47 3.91
N LEU A 175 -23.73 -11.15 3.30
CA LEU A 175 -24.39 -9.84 3.46
C LEU A 175 -24.80 -9.56 4.90
N ALA A 176 -25.27 -10.58 5.63
CA ALA A 176 -25.66 -10.43 7.04
C ALA A 176 -24.49 -10.06 7.96
N LEU A 177 -23.24 -10.36 7.55
CA LEU A 177 -22.03 -10.05 8.31
C LEU A 177 -21.26 -8.83 7.79
N SER A 178 -21.60 -8.33 6.60
CA SER A 178 -20.81 -7.30 5.93
C SER A 178 -21.13 -5.87 6.38
N ASP A 179 -22.18 -5.67 7.19
CA ASP A 179 -22.76 -4.35 7.51
C ASP A 179 -22.98 -3.52 6.23
N GLU A 180 -22.35 -2.34 6.14
CA GLU A 180 -22.34 -1.45 4.98
C GLU A 180 -21.35 -1.86 3.87
N THR A 181 -20.55 -2.91 4.09
CA THR A 181 -19.55 -3.36 3.14
C THR A 181 -20.24 -4.06 1.95
N PRO A 182 -20.00 -3.64 0.71
CA PRO A 182 -20.59 -4.30 -0.45
C PRO A 182 -20.16 -5.76 -0.59
N VAL A 183 -21.08 -6.63 -0.99
CA VAL A 183 -20.84 -8.04 -1.33
C VAL A 183 -21.26 -8.27 -2.79
N CYS A 184 -20.36 -8.83 -3.59
CA CYS A 184 -20.60 -9.20 -4.99
C CYS A 184 -20.43 -10.72 -5.15
N ALA A 185 -21.29 -11.37 -5.92
CA ALA A 185 -21.26 -12.82 -6.20
C ALA A 185 -21.39 -13.11 -7.70
#